data_AF-G4TXL9-F1
#
_entry.id   AF-G4TXL9-F1
#
_cell.length_a   1.000
_cell.length_b   1.000
_cell.length_c   1.000
_cell.angle_alpha   90.00
_cell.angle_beta   90.00
_cell.angle_gamma   90.00
#
_symmetry.space_group_name_H-M   'P 1'
#
loop_
_entity.id
_entity.type
_entity.pdbx_description
1 polymer ?
#
loop_
_entity_poly.entity_id
_entity_poly.type
_entity_poly.pdbx_seq_one_letter_code
_entity_poly.pdbx_strand_id
1 'polypeptide(L)'
;MLLGLVLLAASALAQDKWCGKHYKQGQPVIHPGGRYPVPQHSDSPLLLFRCYTAISPYIHGEDDTATIIIDLEVTHVAKKSTFPLHDDPTSFKVQIGNEEHGSLVNATLQLGLKQEVVLPLKHFEPSQQPYALQCSIHSTEVPVSTELFYLPPNPYDGSVVKTDYKRSTLLVRSHDEWKPFIGFGFYTAFDNYLAKNLSILDDFVDRGYNLVHPVPTFGNVTALNLVLDRMEELGLWLVYDMRWSYKNLTQIAEEVDAIKKRKNLLAWYTADEPDGWTDDTALPQRASELISQLDGYHPTSLVLNCRDYNFAPYTSNTPLLLHDTYPIGTNTTWSTVYSTECTPTFGDCGCDECESREVGEVAIVLEEYARRLEWMGERKVLWSVVQAFGEQSFWSRYPTGREFALMSILALSSGATGITPWIAPTTPEIDDAATKLAKMVPRLAEYMLHPSVKVDRPVVRTLGGHICPFNQEQLYGRALTDGQQLPLMSIPDDEDLSSVMEPTRNHEQIVAVTYTAESGILLIFANLDTAPRNVSIRFGPLPFMVSTTQALFNTGANMLHLEFMYCRCEKQRNVVSREDSC
;
A
#
# COMPACT_ATOMS: atom_id res chain seq x y z
N MET A 1 5.44 2.62 -31.30
CA MET A 1 3.97 2.46 -31.21
C MET A 1 3.44 1.27 -32.02
N LEU A 2 3.74 1.11 -33.32
CA LEU A 2 3.14 0.01 -34.10
C LEU A 2 3.64 -1.42 -33.75
N LEU A 3 4.89 -1.62 -33.29
CA LEU A 3 5.36 -2.99 -32.97
C LEU A 3 4.77 -3.54 -31.65
N GLY A 4 4.41 -2.68 -30.70
CA GLY A 4 3.72 -3.09 -29.46
C GLY A 4 2.28 -3.55 -29.69
N LEU A 5 1.61 -2.97 -30.70
CA LEU A 5 0.28 -3.40 -31.13
C LEU A 5 0.26 -4.80 -31.78
N VAL A 6 1.37 -5.22 -32.41
CA VAL A 6 1.45 -6.53 -33.08
C VAL A 6 1.68 -7.66 -32.07
N LEU A 7 2.39 -7.41 -30.96
CA LEU A 7 2.50 -8.40 -29.87
C LEU A 7 1.24 -8.49 -29.00
N LEU A 8 0.51 -7.38 -28.79
CA LEU A 8 -0.84 -7.42 -28.23
C LEU A 8 -1.79 -8.32 -29.04
N ALA A 9 -1.63 -8.36 -30.36
CA ALA A 9 -2.46 -9.18 -31.23
C ALA A 9 -2.12 -10.69 -31.20
N ALA A 10 -0.88 -11.07 -30.83
CA ALA A 10 -0.46 -12.48 -30.85
C ALA A 10 -0.83 -13.25 -29.56
N SER A 11 -0.94 -12.56 -28.41
CA SER A 11 -1.50 -13.13 -27.16
C SER A 11 -3.03 -12.99 -27.07
N ALA A 12 -3.64 -12.01 -27.77
CA ALA A 12 -5.09 -11.78 -27.77
C ALA A 12 -5.94 -12.89 -28.46
N LEU A 13 -5.31 -13.87 -29.11
CA LEU A 13 -6.02 -14.94 -29.82
C LEU A 13 -6.49 -16.10 -28.91
N ALA A 14 -6.13 -16.10 -27.63
CA ALA A 14 -6.56 -17.13 -26.66
C ALA A 14 -7.29 -16.59 -25.40
N GLN A 15 -7.31 -15.26 -25.19
CA GLN A 15 -7.88 -14.64 -24.00
C GLN A 15 -9.39 -14.43 -24.15
N ASP A 16 -10.19 -15.06 -23.30
CA ASP A 16 -11.65 -14.90 -23.27
C ASP A 16 -12.18 -14.33 -21.94
N LYS A 17 -11.31 -14.15 -20.94
CA LYS A 17 -11.66 -13.62 -19.61
C LYS A 17 -10.67 -12.56 -19.09
N TRP A 18 -11.21 -11.65 -18.28
CA TRP A 18 -10.49 -10.66 -17.48
C TRP A 18 -11.05 -10.70 -16.05
N CYS A 19 -10.22 -10.83 -15.02
CA CYS A 19 -10.68 -11.00 -13.62
C CYS A 19 -11.73 -12.12 -13.46
N GLY A 20 -11.58 -13.19 -14.25
CA GLY A 20 -12.53 -14.32 -14.30
C GLY A 20 -13.85 -14.05 -15.04
N LYS A 21 -14.07 -12.85 -15.60
CA LYS A 21 -15.29 -12.42 -16.29
C LYS A 21 -15.09 -12.49 -17.81
N HIS A 22 -16.11 -12.93 -18.54
CA HIS A 22 -16.15 -12.70 -19.99
C HIS A 22 -16.40 -11.22 -20.29
N TYR A 23 -15.84 -10.70 -21.38
CA TYR A 23 -15.88 -9.26 -21.67
C TYR A 23 -16.22 -8.90 -23.12
N LYS A 24 -16.22 -9.87 -24.05
CA LYS A 24 -16.53 -9.65 -25.48
C LYS A 24 -18.01 -9.88 -25.77
N GLN A 25 -18.54 -9.14 -26.74
CA GLN A 25 -19.93 -9.26 -27.17
C GLN A 25 -20.29 -10.72 -27.55
N GLY A 26 -21.46 -11.18 -27.10
CA GLY A 26 -21.97 -12.53 -27.39
C GLY A 26 -21.41 -13.65 -26.51
N GLN A 27 -20.45 -13.36 -25.63
CA GLN A 27 -20.01 -14.32 -24.60
C GLN A 27 -21.05 -14.45 -23.48
N PRO A 28 -21.13 -15.60 -22.79
CA PRO A 28 -22.07 -15.78 -21.68
C PRO A 28 -21.65 -14.97 -20.45
N VAL A 29 -22.62 -14.61 -19.61
CA VAL A 29 -22.36 -14.05 -18.27
C VAL A 29 -21.92 -15.17 -17.34
N ILE A 30 -20.83 -14.97 -16.60
CA ILE A 30 -20.28 -15.96 -15.68
C ILE A 30 -19.94 -15.32 -14.33
N HIS A 31 -20.20 -16.03 -13.24
CA HIS A 31 -19.66 -15.61 -11.94
C HIS A 31 -18.16 -15.91 -11.92
N PRO A 32 -17.29 -14.92 -11.69
CA PRO A 32 -15.83 -15.14 -11.74
C PRO A 32 -15.37 -16.13 -10.67
N GLY A 33 -16.09 -16.25 -9.55
CA GLY A 33 -15.61 -17.00 -8.38
C GLY A 33 -14.39 -16.33 -7.77
N GLY A 34 -13.59 -17.07 -7.00
CA GLY A 34 -12.28 -16.60 -6.51
C GLY A 34 -12.27 -15.43 -5.52
N ARG A 35 -13.43 -14.83 -5.22
CA ARG A 35 -13.53 -13.76 -4.21
C ARG A 35 -13.03 -14.25 -2.86
N TYR A 36 -12.27 -13.40 -2.18
CA TYR A 36 -11.78 -13.71 -0.85
C TYR A 36 -12.95 -13.83 0.14
N PRO A 37 -13.07 -14.94 0.89
CA PRO A 37 -14.18 -15.12 1.81
C PRO A 37 -14.08 -14.13 2.98
N VAL A 38 -15.16 -13.40 3.25
CA VAL A 38 -15.26 -12.57 4.45
C VAL A 38 -15.26 -13.49 5.68
N PRO A 39 -14.34 -13.32 6.64
CA PRO A 39 -14.28 -14.15 7.83
C PRO A 39 -15.57 -14.10 8.65
N GLN A 40 -15.95 -15.22 9.26
CA GLN A 40 -17.15 -15.30 10.09
C GLN A 40 -16.95 -14.57 11.43
N HIS A 41 -18.03 -13.98 11.92
CA HIS A 41 -18.09 -13.45 13.28
C HIS A 41 -18.37 -14.59 14.28
N SER A 42 -17.73 -14.56 15.43
CA SER A 42 -17.94 -15.48 16.54
C SER A 42 -18.64 -14.77 17.70
N ASP A 43 -19.67 -15.40 18.26
CA ASP A 43 -20.38 -14.90 19.43
C ASP A 43 -19.51 -14.97 20.71
N SER A 44 -18.48 -15.82 20.71
CA SER A 44 -17.50 -15.93 21.78
C SER A 44 -16.18 -15.25 21.40
N PRO A 45 -15.42 -14.72 22.37
CA PRO A 45 -14.10 -14.16 22.07
C PRO A 45 -13.15 -15.25 21.56
N LEU A 46 -12.31 -14.86 20.61
CA LEU A 46 -11.22 -15.66 20.04
C LEU A 46 -9.89 -15.02 20.39
N LEU A 47 -8.88 -15.85 20.62
CA LEU A 47 -7.49 -15.43 20.69
C LEU A 47 -6.90 -15.43 19.29
N LEU A 48 -6.49 -14.27 18.81
CA LEU A 48 -5.59 -14.15 17.68
C LEU A 48 -4.16 -14.36 18.17
N PHE A 49 -3.51 -15.43 17.71
CA PHE A 49 -2.10 -15.70 18.00
C PHE A 49 -1.31 -15.77 16.69
N ARG A 50 -0.39 -14.83 16.47
CA ARG A 50 0.49 -14.83 15.28
C ARG A 50 1.94 -14.73 15.69
N CYS A 51 2.78 -15.32 14.85
CA CYS A 51 4.23 -15.26 15.00
C CYS A 51 4.86 -14.99 13.64
N TYR A 52 5.69 -13.96 13.54
CA TYR A 52 6.41 -13.64 12.31
C TYR A 52 7.69 -12.87 12.58
N THR A 53 8.66 -12.99 11.69
CA THR A 53 9.87 -12.16 11.71
C THR A 53 9.53 -10.71 11.38
N ALA A 54 10.11 -9.76 12.11
CA ALA A 54 9.91 -8.33 11.84
C ALA A 54 10.60 -7.88 10.54
N ILE A 55 11.72 -8.52 10.22
CA ILE A 55 12.60 -8.20 9.11
C ILE A 55 12.90 -9.48 8.33
N SER A 56 12.99 -9.39 7.00
CA SER A 56 13.51 -10.47 6.15
C SER A 56 14.25 -9.92 4.92
N PRO A 57 15.47 -10.37 4.58
CA PRO A 57 16.30 -11.30 5.36
C PRO A 57 17.06 -10.61 6.49
N TYR A 58 17.54 -11.41 7.45
CA TYR A 58 18.67 -11.06 8.32
C TYR A 58 19.98 -11.53 7.67
N ILE A 59 21.09 -10.83 7.92
CA ILE A 59 22.40 -11.05 7.28
C ILE A 59 23.46 -11.35 8.35
N HIS A 60 24.13 -12.49 8.22
CA HIS A 60 25.24 -12.87 9.09
C HIS A 60 26.40 -11.88 9.00
N GLY A 61 26.94 -11.50 10.17
CA GLY A 61 27.98 -10.48 10.29
C GLY A 61 27.43 -9.04 10.39
N GLU A 62 26.13 -8.83 10.13
CA GLU A 62 25.45 -7.55 10.34
C GLU A 62 24.39 -7.63 11.44
N ASP A 63 23.68 -8.75 11.52
CA ASP A 63 22.59 -8.97 12.48
C ASP A 63 22.96 -10.07 13.49
N ASP A 64 23.05 -9.72 14.78
CA ASP A 64 23.29 -10.68 15.86
C ASP A 64 21.99 -11.26 16.45
N THR A 65 20.87 -10.58 16.19
CA THR A 65 19.55 -10.94 16.72
C THR A 65 18.46 -10.69 15.68
N ALA A 66 17.46 -11.56 15.67
CA ALA A 66 16.20 -11.33 14.97
C ALA A 66 15.13 -10.81 15.93
N THR A 67 14.28 -9.92 15.44
CA THR A 67 13.04 -9.55 16.14
C THR A 67 11.91 -10.41 15.62
N ILE A 68 11.25 -11.12 16.54
CA ILE A 68 10.02 -11.86 16.28
C ILE A 68 8.86 -11.05 16.82
N ILE A 69 7.84 -10.83 16.01
CA ILE A 69 6.62 -10.14 16.41
C ILE A 69 5.57 -11.18 16.75
N ILE A 70 5.01 -11.04 17.95
CA ILE A 70 3.94 -11.87 18.47
C ILE A 70 2.68 -11.00 18.59
N ASP A 71 1.65 -11.32 17.80
CA ASP A 71 0.32 -10.73 17.98
C ASP A 71 -0.46 -11.63 18.94
N LEU A 72 -0.89 -11.09 20.09
CA LEU A 72 -1.77 -11.75 21.07
C LEU A 72 -2.95 -10.82 21.32
N GLU A 73 -4.03 -10.99 20.56
CA GLU A 73 -5.18 -10.09 20.59
C GLU A 73 -6.48 -10.84 20.80
N VAL A 74 -7.47 -10.17 21.39
CA VAL A 74 -8.84 -10.68 21.47
C VAL A 74 -9.62 -10.19 20.26
N THR A 75 -10.29 -11.09 19.56
CA THR A 75 -11.11 -10.76 18.40
C THR A 75 -12.39 -11.57 18.37
N HIS A 76 -13.43 -11.06 17.73
CA HIS A 76 -14.65 -11.80 17.41
C HIS A 76 -14.73 -12.21 15.94
N VAL A 77 -13.64 -12.05 15.18
CA VAL A 77 -13.60 -12.37 13.76
C VAL A 77 -12.66 -13.55 13.56
N ALA A 78 -13.18 -14.66 13.01
CA ALA A 78 -12.44 -15.91 12.82
C ALA A 78 -11.47 -15.83 11.64
N LYS A 79 -10.26 -15.35 11.88
CA LYS A 79 -9.18 -15.17 10.90
C LYS A 79 -8.20 -16.36 10.93
N LYS A 80 -7.20 -16.37 10.04
CA LYS A 80 -6.09 -17.33 10.19
C LYS A 80 -5.39 -17.13 11.54
N SER A 81 -5.13 -18.24 12.21
CA SER A 81 -4.52 -18.34 13.54
C SER A 81 -5.37 -17.73 14.68
N THR A 82 -6.69 -17.83 14.58
CA THR A 82 -7.59 -17.60 15.71
C THR A 82 -7.97 -18.90 16.39
N PHE A 83 -8.00 -18.89 17.72
CA PHE A 83 -8.33 -20.03 18.57
C PHE A 83 -9.43 -19.65 19.55
N PRO A 84 -10.25 -20.60 20.03
CA PRO A 84 -11.19 -20.32 21.11
C PRO A 84 -10.47 -19.76 22.35
N LEU A 85 -10.99 -18.67 22.91
CA LEU A 85 -10.51 -18.13 24.17
C LEU A 85 -11.49 -18.54 25.28
N HIS A 86 -11.11 -19.55 26.07
CA HIS A 86 -11.98 -20.14 27.10
C HIS A 86 -11.83 -19.49 28.49
N ASP A 87 -10.66 -18.90 28.76
CA ASP A 87 -10.33 -18.21 30.00
C ASP A 87 -10.07 -16.73 29.72
N ASP A 88 -10.01 -15.89 30.77
CA ASP A 88 -9.54 -14.50 30.71
C ASP A 88 -8.08 -14.36 31.23
N PRO A 89 -7.07 -14.98 30.58
CA PRO A 89 -5.69 -14.80 31.01
C PRO A 89 -5.23 -13.37 30.70
N THR A 90 -4.52 -12.76 31.63
CA THR A 90 -3.87 -11.46 31.39
C THR A 90 -2.60 -11.61 30.56
N SER A 91 -1.98 -12.79 30.56
CA SER A 91 -0.73 -13.06 29.86
C SER A 91 -0.58 -14.53 29.43
N PHE A 92 0.23 -14.76 28.41
CA PHE A 92 0.59 -16.07 27.89
C PHE A 92 2.09 -16.32 28.02
N LYS A 93 2.47 -17.55 28.33
CA LYS A 93 3.84 -18.01 28.14
C LYS A 93 3.99 -18.46 26.69
N VAL A 94 4.84 -17.77 25.96
CA VAL A 94 5.17 -18.04 24.56
C VAL A 94 6.54 -18.70 24.49
N GLN A 95 6.62 -19.83 23.80
CA GLN A 95 7.89 -20.47 23.44
C GLN A 95 8.13 -20.28 21.96
N ILE A 96 9.34 -19.88 21.60
CA ILE A 96 9.81 -19.78 20.21
C ILE A 96 10.96 -20.75 20.05
N GLY A 97 10.91 -21.55 18.99
CA GLY A 97 11.89 -22.60 18.74
C GLY A 97 11.88 -23.10 17.31
N ASN A 98 12.66 -24.12 17.05
CA ASN A 98 12.62 -24.90 15.82
C ASN A 98 12.82 -26.40 16.14
N GLU A 99 12.66 -27.27 15.15
CA GLU A 99 12.80 -28.71 15.35
C GLU A 99 14.23 -29.12 15.74
N GLU A 100 15.23 -28.40 15.25
CA GLU A 100 16.64 -28.71 15.44
C GLU A 100 17.17 -28.40 16.85
N HIS A 101 16.76 -27.26 17.41
CA HIS A 101 17.28 -26.77 18.70
C HIS A 101 16.23 -26.76 19.82
N GLY A 102 14.97 -27.11 19.52
CA GLY A 102 13.88 -27.04 20.49
C GLY A 102 13.55 -25.59 20.87
N SER A 103 13.27 -25.34 22.15
CA SER A 103 12.93 -24.01 22.65
C SER A 103 14.18 -23.11 22.72
N LEU A 104 14.18 -22.04 21.93
CA LEU A 104 15.25 -21.05 21.86
C LEU A 104 14.98 -19.84 22.76
N VAL A 105 13.71 -19.41 22.84
CA VAL A 105 13.28 -18.28 23.66
C VAL A 105 11.98 -18.62 24.37
N ASN A 106 11.88 -18.20 25.63
CA ASN A 106 10.65 -18.24 26.42
C ASN A 106 10.32 -16.82 26.89
N ALA A 107 9.11 -16.36 26.64
CA ALA A 107 8.65 -15.03 27.03
C ALA A 107 7.26 -15.11 27.68
N THR A 108 7.00 -14.23 28.64
CA THR A 108 5.64 -14.01 29.17
C THR A 108 5.12 -12.71 28.55
N LEU A 109 4.11 -12.83 27.70
CA LEU A 109 3.58 -11.72 26.91
C LEU A 109 2.16 -11.39 27.34
N GLN A 110 1.81 -10.10 27.35
CA GLN A 110 0.48 -9.64 27.75
C GLN A 110 -0.55 -9.87 26.64
N LEU A 111 -1.79 -10.20 27.02
CA LEU A 111 -2.92 -10.24 26.09
C LEU A 111 -3.32 -8.81 25.69
N GLY A 112 -3.77 -8.65 24.45
CA GLY A 112 -4.23 -7.38 23.87
C GLY A 112 -3.11 -6.52 23.30
N LEU A 113 -1.88 -7.02 23.25
CA LEU A 113 -0.72 -6.28 22.76
C LEU A 113 0.06 -7.08 21.70
N LYS A 114 0.41 -6.38 20.63
CA LYS A 114 1.49 -6.77 19.72
C LYS A 114 2.84 -6.50 20.37
N GLN A 115 3.66 -7.53 20.53
CA GLN A 115 4.91 -7.48 21.29
C GLN A 115 6.09 -8.04 20.50
N GLU A 116 7.27 -7.51 20.78
CA GLU A 116 8.53 -7.94 20.15
C GLU A 116 9.29 -8.86 21.08
N VAL A 117 9.79 -9.97 20.53
CA VAL A 117 10.64 -10.93 21.22
C VAL A 117 11.96 -11.04 20.46
N VAL A 118 13.06 -10.84 21.18
CA VAL A 118 14.41 -10.93 20.61
C VAL A 118 14.84 -12.39 20.55
N LEU A 119 15.19 -12.85 19.34
CA LEU A 119 15.73 -14.18 19.06
C LEU A 119 17.24 -14.07 18.75
N PRO A 120 18.13 -14.63 19.59
CA PRO A 120 19.56 -14.64 19.30
C PRO A 120 19.89 -15.46 18.05
N LEU A 121 20.63 -14.89 17.10
CA LEU A 121 20.98 -15.57 15.84
C LEU A 121 22.21 -16.48 15.93
N LYS A 122 22.97 -16.41 17.02
CA LYS A 122 24.16 -17.26 17.28
C LYS A 122 23.91 -18.78 17.28
N HIS A 123 22.64 -19.20 17.29
CA HIS A 123 22.24 -20.60 17.25
C HIS A 123 21.97 -21.10 15.83
N PHE A 124 21.95 -20.20 14.84
CA PHE A 124 21.67 -20.50 13.45
C PHE A 124 22.95 -20.31 12.64
N GLU A 125 23.18 -21.22 11.70
CA GLU A 125 24.21 -21.03 10.67
C GLU A 125 23.61 -20.21 9.53
N PRO A 126 24.38 -19.31 8.87
CA PRO A 126 23.88 -18.62 7.70
C PRO A 126 23.57 -19.62 6.57
N SER A 127 22.38 -19.49 5.97
CA SER A 127 21.85 -20.43 4.97
C SER A 127 21.03 -19.71 3.91
N GLN A 128 21.05 -20.20 2.67
CA GLN A 128 20.14 -19.75 1.61
C GLN A 128 18.72 -20.34 1.76
N GLN A 129 18.57 -21.38 2.58
CA GLN A 129 17.27 -21.95 2.93
C GLN A 129 16.76 -21.36 4.25
N PRO A 130 15.48 -20.97 4.34
CA PRO A 130 14.93 -20.42 5.57
C PRO A 130 14.81 -21.47 6.67
N TYR A 131 14.93 -21.03 7.93
CA TYR A 131 14.62 -21.83 9.09
C TYR A 131 13.14 -21.77 9.41
N ALA A 132 12.50 -22.93 9.57
CA ALA A 132 11.13 -23.00 10.08
C ALA A 132 11.12 -22.77 11.60
N LEU A 133 10.58 -21.63 12.02
CA LEU A 133 10.32 -21.32 13.42
C LEU A 133 8.91 -21.74 13.81
N GLN A 134 8.78 -22.26 15.03
CA GLN A 134 7.51 -22.60 15.66
C GLN A 134 7.33 -21.78 16.93
N CYS A 135 6.15 -21.20 17.07
CA CYS A 135 5.75 -20.42 18.23
C CYS A 135 4.54 -21.08 18.88
N SER A 136 4.62 -21.37 20.16
CA SER A 136 3.58 -22.09 20.91
C SER A 136 3.20 -21.35 22.18
N ILE A 137 1.92 -21.48 22.54
CA ILE A 137 1.39 -21.09 23.85
C ILE A 137 0.68 -22.28 24.47
N HIS A 138 0.74 -22.41 25.79
CA HIS A 138 0.19 -23.57 26.50
C HIS A 138 -1.34 -23.77 26.29
N SER A 139 -2.06 -22.74 25.85
CA SER A 139 -3.51 -22.80 25.59
C SER A 139 -3.88 -23.28 24.18
N THR A 140 -2.92 -23.35 23.24
CA THR A 140 -3.17 -23.76 21.86
C THR A 140 -2.57 -25.12 21.60
N GLU A 141 -3.38 -26.07 21.12
CA GLU A 141 -2.89 -27.41 20.75
C GLU A 141 -2.02 -27.39 19.48
N VAL A 142 -2.09 -26.32 18.67
CA VAL A 142 -1.37 -26.20 17.39
C VAL A 142 -0.41 -25.01 17.41
N PRO A 143 0.91 -25.21 17.22
CA PRO A 143 1.86 -24.12 17.11
C PRO A 143 1.64 -23.32 15.82
N VAL A 144 1.98 -22.04 15.85
CA VAL A 144 1.99 -21.17 14.66
C VAL A 144 3.41 -21.15 14.10
N SER A 145 3.54 -21.35 12.80
CA SER A 145 4.84 -21.37 12.12
C SER A 145 5.15 -20.05 11.41
N THR A 146 6.45 -19.76 11.28
CA THR A 146 6.98 -18.69 10.44
C THR A 146 8.37 -19.05 9.91
N GLU A 147 8.88 -18.26 8.98
CA GLU A 147 10.20 -18.47 8.37
C GLU A 147 11.19 -17.40 8.84
N LEU A 148 12.40 -17.85 9.15
CA LEU A 148 13.56 -17.01 9.42
C LEU A 148 14.57 -17.16 8.29
N PHE A 149 14.68 -16.13 7.45
CA PHE A 149 15.73 -16.00 6.46
C PHE A 149 16.95 -15.38 7.14
N TYR A 150 18.00 -16.18 7.34
CA TYR A 150 19.28 -15.74 7.88
C TYR A 150 20.38 -16.10 6.88
N LEU A 151 20.72 -15.13 6.03
CA LEU A 151 21.58 -15.35 4.87
C LEU A 151 23.06 -15.08 5.21
N PRO A 152 24.03 -15.71 4.53
CA PRO A 152 25.41 -15.25 4.54
C PRO A 152 25.50 -13.84 3.93
N PRO A 153 26.61 -13.09 4.15
CA PRO A 153 26.87 -11.85 3.42
C PRO A 153 26.69 -12.03 1.91
N ASN A 154 26.12 -11.03 1.23
CA ASN A 154 25.90 -11.11 -0.22
C ASN A 154 27.24 -11.40 -0.94
N PRO A 155 27.39 -12.58 -1.60
CA PRO A 155 28.67 -12.99 -2.17
C PRO A 155 29.02 -12.24 -3.45
N TYR A 156 28.10 -11.42 -3.98
CA TYR A 156 28.25 -10.75 -5.28
C TYR A 156 28.66 -9.28 -5.18
N ASP A 157 28.85 -8.73 -3.98
CA ASP A 157 29.06 -7.28 -3.76
C ASP A 157 27.93 -6.40 -4.34
N GLY A 158 26.75 -6.98 -4.54
CA GLY A 158 25.53 -6.28 -4.95
C GLY A 158 24.81 -5.67 -3.76
N SER A 159 23.71 -4.97 -4.03
CA SER A 159 22.83 -4.47 -2.96
C SER A 159 22.20 -5.60 -2.16
N VAL A 160 21.64 -5.24 -1.01
CA VAL A 160 20.75 -6.08 -0.21
C VAL A 160 19.59 -5.20 0.22
N VAL A 161 18.38 -5.73 0.15
CA VAL A 161 17.16 -5.03 0.53
C VAL A 161 16.40 -5.88 1.52
N LYS A 162 16.12 -5.31 2.69
CA LYS A 162 15.32 -5.99 3.72
C LYS A 162 13.87 -5.53 3.62
N THR A 163 12.94 -6.43 3.86
CA THR A 163 11.55 -6.10 4.10
C THR A 163 11.35 -5.87 5.60
N ASP A 164 10.79 -4.72 5.98
CA ASP A 164 10.39 -4.41 7.36
C ASP A 164 8.87 -4.54 7.47
N TYR A 165 8.43 -5.70 7.97
CA TYR A 165 7.02 -6.02 8.17
C TYR A 165 6.39 -5.26 9.33
N LYS A 166 7.18 -4.71 10.25
CA LYS A 166 6.66 -3.86 11.33
C LYS A 166 6.18 -2.53 10.75
N ARG A 167 7.00 -1.89 9.93
CA ARG A 167 6.70 -0.58 9.32
C ARG A 167 6.01 -0.69 7.96
N SER A 168 5.82 -1.91 7.44
CA SER A 168 5.27 -2.16 6.10
C SER A 168 6.05 -1.42 5.01
N THR A 169 7.37 -1.48 5.06
CA THR A 169 8.29 -0.76 4.15
C THR A 169 9.50 -1.62 3.79
N LEU A 170 10.33 -1.15 2.86
CA LEU A 170 11.63 -1.73 2.59
C LEU A 170 12.70 -0.99 3.41
N LEU A 171 13.79 -1.68 3.73
CA LEU A 171 15.01 -1.08 4.26
C LEU A 171 16.09 -1.18 3.20
N VAL A 172 16.69 -0.03 2.88
CA VAL A 172 17.84 0.06 1.99
C VAL A 172 19.05 0.53 2.77
N ARG A 173 20.23 0.19 2.27
CA ARG A 173 21.48 0.62 2.90
C ARG A 173 21.83 2.04 2.44
N SER A 174 22.05 2.93 3.41
CA SER A 174 22.56 4.28 3.20
C SER A 174 23.83 4.44 4.03
N HIS A 175 24.98 4.43 3.37
CA HIS A 175 26.29 4.25 4.04
C HIS A 175 26.31 2.95 4.87
N ASP A 176 26.61 3.03 6.17
CA ASP A 176 26.67 1.87 7.06
C ASP A 176 25.36 1.63 7.83
N GLU A 177 24.27 2.32 7.48
CA GLU A 177 22.99 2.26 8.20
C GLU A 177 21.84 1.75 7.33
N TRP A 178 20.98 0.94 7.94
CA TRP A 178 19.69 0.52 7.37
C TRP A 178 18.66 1.63 7.54
N LYS A 179 18.09 2.12 6.43
CA LYS A 179 17.08 3.18 6.45
C LYS A 179 15.76 2.73 5.82
N PRO A 180 14.62 3.02 6.45
CA PRO A 180 13.31 2.84 5.84
C PRO A 180 13.20 3.60 4.51
N PHE A 181 12.56 2.98 3.53
CA PHE A 181 12.53 3.45 2.15
C PHE A 181 11.09 3.68 1.68
N ILE A 182 10.79 4.91 1.28
CA ILE A 182 9.60 5.20 0.47
C ILE A 182 10.04 5.31 -0.99
N GLY A 183 9.57 4.38 -1.82
CA GLY A 183 9.85 4.38 -3.26
C GLY A 183 9.02 5.45 -3.97
N PHE A 184 9.67 6.30 -4.76
CA PHE A 184 8.96 7.24 -5.62
C PHE A 184 9.72 7.43 -6.94
N GLY A 185 9.10 6.94 -8.00
CA GLY A 185 9.64 6.90 -9.34
C GLY A 185 8.54 6.49 -10.29
N PHE A 186 8.88 6.07 -11.51
CA PHE A 186 7.90 5.71 -12.54
C PHE A 186 8.21 4.35 -13.13
N TYR A 187 7.16 3.61 -13.50
CA TYR A 187 7.31 2.72 -14.67
C TYR A 187 7.76 3.59 -15.82
N THR A 188 8.80 3.19 -16.54
CA THR A 188 9.48 4.07 -17.49
C THR A 188 9.70 3.35 -18.80
N ALA A 189 9.23 3.95 -19.90
CA ALA A 189 9.42 3.39 -21.22
C ALA A 189 10.91 3.17 -21.51
N PHE A 190 11.27 2.00 -22.05
CA PHE A 190 12.67 1.66 -22.29
C PHE A 190 13.13 2.01 -23.71
N ASP A 191 12.71 1.24 -24.73
CA ASP A 191 13.32 1.24 -26.07
C ASP A 191 13.32 2.60 -26.77
N ASN A 192 12.24 3.37 -26.63
CA ASN A 192 12.07 4.66 -27.30
C ASN A 192 12.32 5.87 -26.39
N TYR A 193 12.84 5.65 -25.18
CA TYR A 193 13.01 6.69 -24.18
C TYR A 193 14.33 6.51 -23.42
N LEU A 194 14.40 5.67 -22.39
CA LEU A 194 15.65 5.44 -21.63
C LEU A 194 16.81 4.98 -22.52
N ALA A 195 16.57 4.02 -23.42
CA ALA A 195 17.61 3.47 -24.29
C ALA A 195 18.13 4.48 -25.34
N LYS A 196 17.42 5.60 -25.56
CA LYS A 196 17.81 6.64 -26.52
C LYS A 196 18.56 7.80 -25.90
N ASN A 197 18.28 8.10 -24.63
CA ASN A 197 18.87 9.25 -23.96
C ASN A 197 19.07 8.99 -22.47
N LEU A 198 20.32 8.75 -22.07
CA LEU A 198 20.67 8.54 -20.66
C LEU A 198 20.48 9.79 -19.79
N SER A 199 20.48 11.00 -20.38
CA SER A 199 20.30 12.25 -19.61
C SER A 199 18.90 12.35 -18.97
N ILE A 200 17.95 11.52 -19.39
CA ILE A 200 16.65 11.41 -18.75
C ILE A 200 16.80 10.99 -17.27
N LEU A 201 17.80 10.16 -16.97
CA LEU A 201 18.07 9.71 -15.61
C LEU A 201 18.61 10.85 -14.73
N ASP A 202 19.40 11.76 -15.31
CA ASP A 202 19.82 12.99 -14.64
C ASP A 202 18.61 13.86 -14.29
N ASP A 203 17.70 14.06 -15.24
CA ASP A 203 16.45 14.81 -15.02
C ASP A 203 15.59 14.15 -13.91
N PHE A 204 15.61 12.82 -13.80
CA PHE A 204 14.88 12.10 -12.75
C PHE A 204 15.45 12.41 -11.36
N VAL A 205 16.77 12.44 -11.21
CA VAL A 205 17.43 12.84 -9.96
C VAL A 205 17.12 14.29 -9.61
N ASP A 206 17.19 15.22 -10.58
CA ASP A 206 16.91 16.64 -10.37
C ASP A 206 15.45 16.90 -9.94
N ARG A 207 14.54 16.02 -10.35
CA ARG A 207 13.14 16.00 -9.93
C ARG A 207 12.92 15.35 -8.56
N GLY A 208 13.93 14.70 -8.01
CA GLY A 208 13.89 14.06 -6.69
C GLY A 208 13.38 12.63 -6.70
N TYR A 209 13.26 12.00 -7.88
CA TYR A 209 12.92 10.58 -7.96
C TYR A 209 14.08 9.74 -7.42
N ASN A 210 13.76 8.66 -6.71
CA ASN A 210 14.75 7.77 -6.11
C ASN A 210 14.74 6.35 -6.72
N LEU A 211 13.88 6.12 -7.71
CA LEU A 211 13.58 4.82 -8.28
C LEU A 211 13.29 4.95 -9.77
N VAL A 212 13.69 3.94 -10.55
CA VAL A 212 13.23 3.73 -11.92
C VAL A 212 12.80 2.28 -12.09
N HIS A 213 11.67 2.07 -12.76
CA HIS A 213 11.17 0.77 -13.16
C HIS A 213 11.12 0.71 -14.70
N PRO A 214 12.24 0.37 -15.38
CA PRO A 214 12.27 0.26 -16.83
C PRO A 214 11.31 -0.84 -17.32
N VAL A 215 10.51 -0.56 -18.34
CA VAL A 215 9.56 -1.53 -18.91
C VAL A 215 10.20 -2.29 -20.07
N PRO A 216 10.17 -3.64 -20.09
CA PRO A 216 10.79 -4.47 -21.13
C PRO A 216 10.20 -4.17 -22.53
N THR A 217 10.93 -4.43 -23.61
CA THR A 217 11.44 -5.78 -23.97
C THR A 217 12.93 -6.04 -23.76
N PHE A 218 13.73 -5.04 -23.40
CA PHE A 218 15.19 -5.17 -23.16
C PHE A 218 15.99 -5.88 -24.28
N GLY A 219 15.48 -5.89 -25.52
CA GLY A 219 16.10 -6.64 -26.62
C GLY A 219 17.51 -6.16 -26.98
N ASN A 220 17.87 -4.93 -26.60
CA ASN A 220 19.22 -4.41 -26.71
C ASN A 220 19.92 -4.43 -25.33
N VAL A 221 20.61 -5.54 -25.04
CA VAL A 221 21.33 -5.76 -23.77
C VAL A 221 22.42 -4.71 -23.52
N THR A 222 23.09 -4.22 -24.57
CA THR A 222 24.08 -3.15 -24.44
C THR A 222 23.44 -1.86 -23.94
N ALA A 223 22.29 -1.48 -24.52
CA ALA A 223 21.56 -0.30 -24.06
C ALA A 223 21.02 -0.49 -22.65
N LEU A 224 20.56 -1.69 -22.30
CA LEU A 224 20.12 -2.02 -20.94
C LEU A 224 21.25 -1.77 -19.95
N ASN A 225 22.43 -2.36 -20.20
CA ASN A 225 23.57 -2.17 -19.30
C ASN A 225 23.97 -0.70 -19.15
N LEU A 226 23.98 0.08 -20.23
CA LEU A 226 24.27 1.52 -20.15
C LEU A 226 23.25 2.29 -19.29
N VAL A 227 21.96 1.95 -19.38
CA VAL A 227 20.90 2.53 -18.54
C VAL A 227 21.11 2.14 -17.08
N LEU A 228 21.35 0.85 -16.80
CA LEU A 228 21.53 0.35 -15.44
C LEU A 228 22.81 0.90 -14.78
N ASP A 229 23.91 0.98 -15.54
CA ASP A 229 25.17 1.58 -15.09
C ASP A 229 24.92 3.06 -14.71
N ARG A 230 24.23 3.82 -15.57
CA ARG A 230 23.92 5.23 -15.27
C ARG A 230 22.99 5.40 -14.07
N MET A 231 22.00 4.52 -13.90
CA MET A 231 21.15 4.52 -12.71
C MET A 231 21.97 4.27 -11.44
N GLU A 232 22.91 3.32 -11.49
CA GLU A 232 23.80 2.99 -10.37
C GLU A 232 24.70 4.18 -10.01
N GLU A 233 25.33 4.83 -11.00
CA GLU A 233 26.15 6.04 -10.82
C GLU A 233 25.38 7.19 -10.14
N LEU A 234 24.08 7.31 -10.45
CA LEU A 234 23.19 8.36 -9.95
C LEU A 234 22.53 8.00 -8.62
N GLY A 235 22.69 6.77 -8.12
CA GLY A 235 22.04 6.30 -6.89
C GLY A 235 20.53 6.06 -7.06
N LEU A 236 20.06 5.82 -8.28
CA LEU A 236 18.66 5.47 -8.57
C LEU A 236 18.44 3.97 -8.37
N TRP A 237 17.46 3.62 -7.56
CA TRP A 237 17.05 2.23 -7.33
C TRP A 237 16.35 1.62 -8.56
N LEU A 238 16.68 0.37 -8.87
CA LEU A 238 16.12 -0.42 -9.96
C LEU A 238 15.03 -1.36 -9.44
N VAL A 239 13.84 -1.26 -10.01
CA VAL A 239 12.88 -2.37 -10.02
C VAL A 239 13.00 -3.07 -11.37
N TYR A 240 13.51 -4.30 -11.37
CA TYR A 240 13.78 -5.04 -12.60
C TYR A 240 12.55 -5.83 -13.04
N ASP A 241 12.07 -5.57 -14.25
CA ASP A 241 10.76 -6.01 -14.73
C ASP A 241 10.83 -7.26 -15.62
N MET A 242 10.21 -8.33 -15.13
CA MET A 242 10.18 -9.66 -15.72
C MET A 242 8.79 -10.04 -16.24
N ARG A 243 7.89 -9.07 -16.47
CA ARG A 243 6.47 -9.32 -16.77
C ARG A 243 6.22 -10.24 -17.97
N TRP A 244 7.18 -10.33 -18.90
CA TRP A 244 7.09 -11.22 -20.06
C TRP A 244 7.79 -12.57 -19.89
N SER A 245 8.70 -12.71 -18.93
CA SER A 245 9.54 -13.90 -18.75
C SER A 245 9.18 -14.75 -17.54
N TYR A 246 8.36 -14.26 -16.60
CA TYR A 246 8.04 -15.00 -15.36
C TYR A 246 7.35 -16.36 -15.56
N LYS A 247 6.79 -16.61 -16.75
CA LYS A 247 6.21 -17.92 -17.10
C LYS A 247 7.27 -18.96 -17.50
N ASN A 248 8.51 -18.54 -17.73
CA ASN A 248 9.62 -19.38 -18.18
C ASN A 248 10.77 -19.37 -17.17
N LEU A 249 10.82 -20.39 -16.31
CA LEU A 249 11.83 -20.51 -15.25
C LEU A 249 13.28 -20.51 -15.76
N THR A 250 13.54 -20.97 -17.00
CA THR A 250 14.90 -20.92 -17.57
C THR A 250 15.31 -19.47 -17.84
N GLN A 251 14.40 -18.70 -18.44
CA GLN A 251 14.64 -17.29 -18.72
C GLN A 251 14.76 -16.48 -17.43
N ILE A 252 13.96 -16.79 -16.40
CA ILE A 252 14.12 -16.17 -15.08
C ILE A 252 15.54 -16.39 -14.55
N ALA A 253 16.05 -17.62 -14.60
CA ALA A 253 17.38 -17.92 -14.08
C ALA A 253 18.49 -17.14 -14.80
N GLU A 254 18.38 -16.97 -16.12
CA GLU A 254 19.32 -16.19 -16.94
C GLU A 254 19.29 -14.70 -16.56
N GLU A 255 18.10 -14.12 -16.43
CA GLU A 255 17.92 -12.72 -16.06
C GLU A 255 18.39 -12.44 -14.62
N VAL A 256 18.10 -13.36 -13.68
CA VAL A 256 18.55 -13.24 -12.29
C VAL A 256 20.07 -13.25 -12.20
N ASP A 257 20.77 -14.17 -12.89
CA ASP A 257 22.24 -14.19 -12.87
C ASP A 257 22.87 -12.92 -13.47
N ALA A 258 22.22 -12.33 -14.48
CA ALA A 258 22.68 -11.11 -15.12
C ALA A 258 22.53 -9.86 -14.24
N ILE A 259 21.49 -9.80 -13.39
CA ILE A 259 21.09 -8.55 -12.71
C ILE A 259 21.33 -8.57 -11.19
N LYS A 260 21.33 -9.72 -10.51
CA LYS A 260 21.43 -9.79 -9.02
C LYS A 260 22.69 -9.16 -8.39
N LYS A 261 23.73 -8.92 -9.21
CA LYS A 261 25.02 -8.36 -8.79
C LYS A 261 25.04 -6.83 -8.81
N ARG A 262 23.97 -6.19 -9.30
CA ARG A 262 23.85 -4.73 -9.38
C ARG A 262 23.81 -4.12 -7.98
N LYS A 263 24.43 -2.95 -7.80
CA LYS A 263 24.49 -2.26 -6.49
C LYS A 263 23.27 -1.40 -6.20
N ASN A 264 22.41 -1.24 -7.18
CA ASN A 264 21.18 -0.47 -7.10
C ASN A 264 19.92 -1.32 -7.36
N LEU A 265 20.01 -2.65 -7.31
CA LEU A 265 18.83 -3.50 -7.41
C LEU A 265 17.97 -3.35 -6.15
N LEU A 266 16.71 -2.97 -6.31
CA LEU A 266 15.77 -2.82 -5.20
C LEU A 266 14.86 -4.04 -5.05
N ALA A 267 14.22 -4.44 -6.16
CA ALA A 267 13.26 -5.52 -6.17
C ALA A 267 13.16 -6.15 -7.57
N TRP A 268 12.74 -7.41 -7.59
CA TRP A 268 12.34 -8.12 -8.79
C TRP A 268 10.84 -7.95 -9.01
N TYR A 269 10.42 -7.47 -10.17
CA TYR A 269 9.02 -7.37 -10.53
C TYR A 269 8.65 -8.53 -11.45
N THR A 270 7.90 -9.50 -10.92
CA THR A 270 7.67 -10.79 -11.54
C THR A 270 6.55 -10.72 -12.57
N ALA A 271 5.36 -10.27 -12.18
CA ALA A 271 4.16 -10.34 -13.00
C ALA A 271 3.37 -9.02 -13.02
N ASP A 272 2.85 -8.71 -14.20
CA ASP A 272 1.98 -7.58 -14.50
C ASP A 272 0.55 -8.12 -14.65
N GLU A 273 -0.31 -7.83 -13.66
CA GLU A 273 -1.75 -8.16 -13.66
C GLU A 273 -2.07 -9.66 -13.92
N PRO A 274 -1.36 -10.65 -13.32
CA PRO A 274 -1.60 -12.07 -13.60
C PRO A 274 -3.03 -12.51 -13.25
N ASP A 275 -3.69 -11.80 -12.33
CA ASP A 275 -5.09 -11.97 -11.96
C ASP A 275 -6.06 -11.48 -13.04
N GLY A 276 -5.76 -10.33 -13.66
CA GLY A 276 -6.45 -9.80 -14.83
C GLY A 276 -6.38 -10.78 -15.98
N TRP A 277 -5.17 -11.25 -16.30
CA TRP A 277 -4.92 -12.23 -17.35
C TRP A 277 -5.44 -13.64 -17.02
N THR A 278 -5.96 -13.88 -15.81
CA THR A 278 -6.43 -15.20 -15.35
C THR A 278 -5.38 -16.30 -15.51
N ASP A 279 -4.11 -15.93 -15.34
CA ASP A 279 -3.00 -16.87 -15.47
C ASP A 279 -3.06 -17.95 -14.39
N ASP A 280 -2.42 -19.09 -14.65
CA ASP A 280 -2.24 -20.12 -13.62
C ASP A 280 -1.57 -19.50 -12.40
N THR A 281 -2.25 -19.58 -11.25
CA THR A 281 -1.80 -18.99 -9.98
C THR A 281 -0.47 -19.57 -9.50
N ALA A 282 -0.08 -20.75 -9.99
CA ALA A 282 1.23 -21.33 -9.69
C ALA A 282 2.40 -20.61 -10.39
N LEU A 283 2.15 -19.82 -11.45
CA LEU A 283 3.22 -19.18 -12.23
C LEU A 283 3.94 -18.07 -11.45
N PRO A 284 3.25 -17.04 -10.88
CA PRO A 284 3.92 -16.03 -10.06
C PRO A 284 4.60 -16.65 -8.83
N GLN A 285 3.98 -17.66 -8.22
CA GLN A 285 4.54 -18.37 -7.07
C GLN A 285 5.88 -19.04 -7.42
N ARG A 286 5.93 -19.86 -8.49
CA ARG A 286 7.17 -20.54 -8.91
C ARG A 286 8.25 -19.57 -9.35
N ALA A 287 7.87 -18.46 -9.99
CA ALA A 287 8.81 -17.40 -10.34
C ALA A 287 9.45 -16.80 -9.08
N SER A 288 8.63 -16.46 -8.08
CA SER A 288 9.13 -15.91 -6.82
C SER A 288 10.01 -16.89 -6.05
N GLU A 289 9.61 -18.16 -5.97
CA GLU A 289 10.40 -19.22 -5.32
C GLU A 289 11.77 -19.41 -5.98
N LEU A 290 11.82 -19.42 -7.31
CA LEU A 290 13.09 -19.54 -8.03
C LEU A 290 13.99 -18.32 -7.81
N ILE A 291 13.45 -17.10 -7.87
CA ILE A 291 14.24 -15.87 -7.62
C ILE A 291 14.79 -15.88 -6.18
N SER A 292 13.97 -16.27 -5.20
CA SER A 292 14.41 -16.39 -3.80
C SER A 292 15.56 -17.40 -3.65
N GLN A 293 15.53 -18.53 -4.38
CA GLN A 293 16.61 -19.52 -4.38
C GLN A 293 17.91 -19.03 -5.06
N LEU A 294 17.80 -18.17 -6.07
CA LEU A 294 18.94 -17.73 -6.89
C LEU A 294 19.62 -16.45 -6.38
N ASP A 295 18.85 -15.58 -5.71
CA ASP A 295 19.29 -14.30 -5.17
C ASP A 295 19.09 -14.26 -3.65
N GLY A 296 17.85 -14.30 -3.16
CA GLY A 296 17.52 -14.27 -1.72
C GLY A 296 17.74 -12.91 -1.03
N TYR A 297 18.55 -12.02 -1.62
CA TYR A 297 18.90 -10.71 -1.04
C TYR A 297 17.96 -9.56 -1.41
N HIS A 298 17.05 -9.77 -2.36
CA HIS A 298 16.08 -8.76 -2.80
C HIS A 298 14.67 -9.34 -2.81
N PRO A 299 13.65 -8.55 -2.41
CA PRO A 299 12.26 -8.98 -2.45
C PRO A 299 11.75 -9.10 -3.89
N THR A 300 10.82 -10.02 -4.09
CA THR A 300 9.99 -10.11 -5.29
C THR A 300 8.73 -9.27 -5.13
N SER A 301 8.19 -8.86 -6.26
CA SER A 301 7.00 -8.01 -6.35
C SER A 301 6.14 -8.36 -7.56
N LEU A 302 4.86 -8.03 -7.49
CA LEU A 302 3.92 -8.10 -8.61
C LEU A 302 2.82 -7.05 -8.42
N VAL A 303 2.13 -6.72 -9.49
CA VAL A 303 0.91 -5.88 -9.44
C VAL A 303 -0.33 -6.72 -9.71
N LEU A 304 -1.41 -6.39 -9.02
CA LEU A 304 -2.74 -6.92 -9.28
C LEU A 304 -3.66 -5.82 -9.77
N ASN A 305 -4.54 -6.17 -10.71
CA ASN A 305 -5.55 -5.25 -11.25
C ASN A 305 -6.95 -5.52 -10.73
N CYS A 306 -7.28 -6.78 -10.49
CA CYS A 306 -8.61 -7.16 -10.08
C CYS A 306 -8.87 -6.73 -8.64
N ARG A 307 -10.09 -6.27 -8.38
CA ARG A 307 -10.47 -5.82 -7.04
C ARG A 307 -10.52 -6.99 -6.07
N ASP A 308 -11.09 -8.12 -6.50
CA ASP A 308 -11.23 -9.34 -5.70
C ASP A 308 -11.35 -10.61 -6.54
N TYR A 309 -10.21 -11.08 -7.06
CA TYR A 309 -10.16 -12.32 -7.83
C TYR A 309 -8.92 -13.14 -7.47
N ASN A 310 -9.12 -14.29 -6.81
CA ASN A 310 -8.06 -15.23 -6.44
C ASN A 310 -6.89 -14.53 -5.69
N PHE A 311 -7.22 -13.56 -4.83
CA PHE A 311 -6.24 -12.72 -4.14
C PHE A 311 -5.18 -13.55 -3.38
N ALA A 312 -5.62 -14.55 -2.60
CA ALA A 312 -4.71 -15.36 -1.80
C ALA A 312 -3.69 -16.15 -2.65
N PRO A 313 -4.10 -16.95 -3.65
CA PRO A 313 -3.14 -17.70 -4.46
C PRO A 313 -2.26 -16.80 -5.35
N TYR A 314 -2.74 -15.67 -5.88
CA TYR A 314 -1.90 -14.77 -6.68
C TYR A 314 -0.87 -13.99 -5.86
N THR A 315 -1.16 -13.69 -4.59
CA THR A 315 -0.24 -12.94 -3.73
C THR A 315 0.72 -13.82 -2.93
N SER A 316 0.59 -15.14 -3.01
CA SER A 316 1.45 -16.10 -2.31
C SER A 316 2.93 -15.88 -2.61
N ASN A 317 3.79 -16.02 -1.60
CA ASN A 317 5.25 -15.87 -1.71
C ASN A 317 5.74 -14.55 -2.33
N THR A 318 4.94 -13.49 -2.27
CA THR A 318 5.33 -12.16 -2.77
C THR A 318 5.41 -11.16 -1.61
N PRO A 319 6.62 -10.70 -1.20
CA PRO A 319 6.77 -9.75 -0.09
C PRO A 319 6.29 -8.33 -0.39
N LEU A 320 6.43 -7.87 -1.64
CA LEU A 320 6.04 -6.52 -2.08
C LEU A 320 4.86 -6.61 -3.06
N LEU A 321 3.69 -6.16 -2.65
CA LEU A 321 2.47 -6.22 -3.45
C LEU A 321 2.08 -4.82 -3.94
N LEU A 322 1.81 -4.71 -5.23
CA LEU A 322 1.30 -3.50 -5.87
C LEU A 322 -0.17 -3.70 -6.28
N HIS A 323 -0.90 -2.59 -6.37
CA HIS A 323 -2.19 -2.53 -7.07
C HIS A 323 -2.15 -1.41 -8.11
N ASP A 324 -2.87 -1.56 -9.21
CA ASP A 324 -2.95 -0.58 -10.30
C ASP A 324 -4.39 -0.12 -10.59
N THR A 325 -4.98 0.51 -9.59
CA THR A 325 -6.34 1.08 -9.72
C THR A 325 -6.30 2.41 -10.49
N TYR A 326 -6.93 2.45 -11.66
CA TYR A 326 -6.95 3.62 -12.56
C TYR A 326 -8.37 4.21 -12.74
N PRO A 327 -8.86 5.04 -11.81
CA PRO A 327 -10.26 5.49 -11.81
C PRO A 327 -10.56 6.67 -12.74
N ILE A 328 -9.55 7.35 -13.30
CA ILE A 328 -9.73 8.67 -13.92
C ILE A 328 -10.02 8.59 -15.41
N GLY A 329 -11.18 9.10 -15.82
CA GLY A 329 -11.55 9.19 -17.24
C GLY A 329 -12.02 7.86 -17.85
N THR A 330 -12.29 6.83 -17.04
CA THR A 330 -12.92 5.58 -17.46
C THR A 330 -14.45 5.61 -17.27
N ASN A 331 -15.16 4.76 -18.02
CA ASN A 331 -16.58 4.47 -17.80
C ASN A 331 -16.72 3.09 -17.14
N THR A 332 -16.93 3.07 -15.83
CA THR A 332 -16.96 1.83 -15.03
C THR A 332 -18.20 0.96 -15.22
N THR A 333 -19.22 1.42 -15.97
CA THR A 333 -20.44 0.67 -16.24
C THR A 333 -20.56 0.20 -17.68
N TRP A 334 -19.71 0.70 -18.58
CA TRP A 334 -19.75 0.35 -20.00
C TRP A 334 -18.36 0.44 -20.64
N SER A 335 -17.93 -0.67 -21.23
CA SER A 335 -16.65 -0.78 -21.93
C SER A 335 -16.73 -0.12 -23.29
N THR A 336 -16.01 0.99 -23.47
CA THR A 336 -15.86 1.66 -24.78
C THR A 336 -14.98 0.85 -25.75
N VAL A 337 -14.13 -0.03 -25.23
CA VAL A 337 -13.24 -0.88 -26.02
C VAL A 337 -14.00 -2.07 -26.59
N TYR A 338 -14.80 -2.75 -25.76
CA TYR A 338 -15.50 -3.98 -26.16
C TYR A 338 -16.97 -3.78 -26.52
N SER A 339 -17.51 -2.58 -26.31
CA SER A 339 -18.93 -2.27 -26.51
C SER A 339 -19.86 -3.22 -25.73
N THR A 340 -19.53 -3.43 -24.45
CA THR A 340 -20.23 -4.32 -23.53
C THR A 340 -20.48 -3.62 -22.19
N GLU A 341 -21.51 -4.05 -21.46
CA GLU A 341 -21.73 -3.61 -20.08
C GLU A 341 -20.63 -4.15 -19.16
N CYS A 342 -20.29 -3.37 -18.13
CA CYS A 342 -19.44 -3.81 -17.02
C CYS A 342 -20.28 -4.00 -15.77
N THR A 343 -20.26 -5.22 -15.25
CA THR A 343 -21.01 -5.68 -14.09
C THR A 343 -20.10 -6.57 -13.23
N PRO A 344 -20.50 -6.94 -12.00
CA PRO A 344 -19.75 -7.89 -11.19
C PRO A 344 -19.54 -9.28 -11.83
N THR A 345 -20.22 -9.61 -12.94
CA THR A 345 -20.19 -10.93 -13.59
C THR A 345 -19.90 -10.88 -15.10
N PHE A 346 -19.60 -9.70 -15.65
CA PHE A 346 -19.35 -9.53 -17.08
C PHE A 346 -18.68 -8.20 -17.37
N GLY A 347 -17.87 -8.15 -18.43
CA GLY A 347 -17.26 -6.93 -18.93
C GLY A 347 -15.86 -6.68 -18.37
N ASP A 348 -15.14 -5.83 -19.08
CA ASP A 348 -13.86 -5.25 -18.69
C ASP A 348 -13.87 -3.77 -19.07
N CYS A 349 -13.67 -2.92 -18.06
CA CYS A 349 -13.68 -1.46 -18.15
C CYS A 349 -12.35 -0.82 -17.72
N GLY A 350 -11.28 -1.62 -17.58
CA GLY A 350 -9.94 -1.19 -17.15
C GLY A 350 -9.78 -0.91 -15.65
N CYS A 351 -10.87 -0.66 -14.91
CA CYS A 351 -10.88 -0.50 -13.45
C CYS A 351 -11.93 -1.46 -12.89
N ASP A 352 -11.49 -2.62 -12.40
CA ASP A 352 -12.40 -3.70 -11.99
C ASP A 352 -13.23 -3.29 -10.75
N GLU A 353 -14.55 -3.36 -10.89
CA GLU A 353 -15.52 -3.05 -9.82
C GLU A 353 -15.31 -1.67 -9.14
N CYS A 354 -14.74 -0.70 -9.84
CA CYS A 354 -14.59 0.66 -9.33
C CYS A 354 -15.97 1.36 -9.29
N GLU A 355 -16.42 1.72 -8.09
CA GLU A 355 -17.78 2.23 -7.87
C GLU A 355 -17.87 3.74 -8.08
N SER A 356 -16.81 4.47 -7.72
CA SER A 356 -16.65 5.90 -7.95
C SER A 356 -15.57 6.14 -9.01
N ARG A 357 -15.80 7.09 -9.91
CA ARG A 357 -14.81 7.51 -10.94
C ARG A 357 -13.82 8.52 -10.35
N GLU A 358 -13.49 8.34 -9.07
CA GLU A 358 -12.85 9.33 -8.24
C GLU A 358 -11.52 8.79 -7.74
N VAL A 359 -10.63 9.73 -7.42
CA VAL A 359 -9.31 9.48 -6.83
C VAL A 359 -9.34 8.61 -5.57
N GLY A 360 -10.48 8.50 -4.88
CA GLY A 360 -10.67 7.71 -3.66
C GLY A 360 -10.58 6.19 -3.85
N GLU A 361 -10.82 5.66 -5.06
CA GLU A 361 -10.76 4.20 -5.29
C GLU A 361 -9.37 3.62 -4.99
N VAL A 362 -8.31 4.40 -5.20
CA VAL A 362 -6.92 4.00 -4.90
C VAL A 362 -6.76 3.63 -3.41
N ALA A 363 -7.28 4.46 -2.51
CA ALA A 363 -7.25 4.21 -1.07
C ALA A 363 -8.10 2.99 -0.69
N ILE A 364 -9.30 2.88 -1.26
CA ILE A 364 -10.25 1.81 -0.96
C ILE A 364 -9.64 0.44 -1.30
N VAL A 365 -9.04 0.29 -2.48
CA VAL A 365 -8.43 -0.98 -2.91
C VAL A 365 -7.23 -1.34 -2.03
N LEU A 366 -6.39 -0.37 -1.65
CA LEU A 366 -5.28 -0.61 -0.70
C LEU A 366 -5.76 -1.10 0.66
N GLU A 367 -6.83 -0.49 1.19
CA GLU A 367 -7.41 -0.88 2.48
C GLU A 367 -8.06 -2.27 2.41
N GLU A 368 -8.67 -2.63 1.28
CA GLU A 368 -9.16 -3.99 1.03
C GLU A 368 -8.02 -5.00 0.99
N TYR A 369 -6.91 -4.69 0.31
CA TYR A 369 -5.72 -5.55 0.25
C TYR A 369 -5.13 -5.73 1.66
N ALA A 370 -4.94 -4.63 2.39
CA ALA A 370 -4.48 -4.64 3.77
C ALA A 370 -5.33 -5.54 4.67
N ARG A 371 -6.67 -5.49 4.51
CA ARG A 371 -7.63 -6.29 5.28
C ARG A 371 -7.58 -7.78 4.91
N ARG A 372 -7.47 -8.11 3.62
CA ARG A 372 -7.32 -9.51 3.17
C ARG A 372 -6.02 -10.11 3.70
N LEU A 373 -4.91 -9.37 3.63
CA LEU A 373 -3.63 -9.80 4.23
C LEU A 373 -3.76 -10.01 5.74
N GLU A 374 -4.46 -9.11 6.42
CA GLU A 374 -4.77 -9.29 7.84
C GLU A 374 -5.58 -10.56 8.09
N TRP A 375 -6.60 -10.87 7.31
CA TRP A 375 -7.39 -12.11 7.45
C TRP A 375 -6.58 -13.37 7.17
N MET A 376 -5.69 -13.31 6.17
CA MET A 376 -4.74 -14.36 5.83
C MET A 376 -3.62 -14.55 6.86
N GLY A 377 -3.47 -13.64 7.83
CA GLY A 377 -2.33 -13.65 8.74
C GLY A 377 -1.00 -13.42 8.02
N GLU A 378 -1.04 -12.75 6.87
CA GLU A 378 0.13 -12.40 6.08
C GLU A 378 0.52 -10.93 6.29
N ARG A 379 1.80 -10.65 6.03
CA ARG A 379 2.36 -9.30 6.04
C ARG A 379 3.10 -9.11 4.72
N LYS A 380 2.75 -8.03 4.01
CA LYS A 380 3.39 -7.62 2.77
C LYS A 380 3.54 -6.12 2.79
N VAL A 381 4.55 -5.63 2.10
CA VAL A 381 4.70 -4.20 1.79
C VAL A 381 3.71 -3.88 0.68
N LEU A 382 2.96 -2.79 0.84
CA LEU A 382 2.00 -2.34 -0.16
C LEU A 382 2.53 -1.10 -0.87
N TRP A 383 2.52 -1.14 -2.20
CA TRP A 383 2.86 -0.02 -3.08
C TRP A 383 1.68 0.25 -4.02
N SER A 384 1.66 1.43 -4.63
CA SER A 384 0.57 1.84 -5.53
C SER A 384 1.11 2.26 -6.89
N VAL A 385 0.50 1.70 -7.94
CA VAL A 385 0.68 2.12 -9.32
C VAL A 385 -0.45 3.09 -9.66
N VAL A 386 -0.23 4.38 -9.39
CA VAL A 386 -1.25 5.39 -9.65
C VAL A 386 -1.31 5.75 -11.14
N GLN A 387 -2.49 6.17 -11.61
CA GLN A 387 -2.69 6.55 -13.01
C GLN A 387 -1.87 7.81 -13.35
N ALA A 388 -0.95 7.70 -14.30
CA ALA A 388 -0.23 8.84 -14.90
C ALA A 388 -0.36 8.84 -16.43
N PHE A 389 -1.43 8.26 -16.95
CA PHE A 389 -1.67 8.12 -18.38
C PHE A 389 -3.15 8.37 -18.71
N GLY A 390 -3.46 8.52 -20.00
CA GLY A 390 -4.83 8.68 -20.48
C GLY A 390 -4.89 8.72 -22.00
N GLU A 391 -6.10 8.97 -22.54
CA GLU A 391 -6.39 8.99 -23.98
C GLU A 391 -6.01 7.69 -24.69
N GLN A 392 -6.15 6.57 -23.98
CA GLN A 392 -5.88 5.23 -24.50
C GLN A 392 -6.86 4.20 -23.92
N SER A 393 -7.17 3.17 -24.72
CA SER A 393 -8.02 2.04 -24.33
C SER A 393 -9.33 2.47 -23.64
N PHE A 394 -9.44 2.26 -22.32
CA PHE A 394 -10.62 2.56 -21.50
C PHE A 394 -10.68 4.00 -21.00
N TRP A 395 -9.55 4.72 -21.01
CA TRP A 395 -9.40 6.03 -20.37
C TRP A 395 -9.43 7.16 -21.39
N SER A 396 -10.49 7.95 -21.34
CA SER A 396 -10.78 9.03 -22.29
C SER A 396 -9.92 10.29 -22.14
N ARG A 397 -9.22 10.45 -21.01
CA ARG A 397 -8.35 11.60 -20.72
C ARG A 397 -7.26 11.23 -19.73
N TYR A 398 -6.23 12.07 -19.65
CA TYR A 398 -5.25 12.03 -18.56
C TYR A 398 -5.85 12.58 -17.25
N PRO A 399 -5.33 12.13 -16.09
CA PRO A 399 -5.46 12.88 -14.85
C PRO A 399 -4.86 14.28 -14.98
N THR A 400 -5.46 15.24 -14.30
CA THR A 400 -4.78 16.51 -14.02
C THR A 400 -3.65 16.28 -13.01
N GLY A 401 -2.69 17.21 -12.93
CA GLY A 401 -1.64 17.14 -11.89
C GLY A 401 -2.19 17.07 -10.45
N ARG A 402 -3.36 17.67 -10.20
CA ARG A 402 -4.04 17.61 -8.89
C ARG A 402 -4.64 16.25 -8.59
N GLU A 403 -5.32 15.63 -9.56
CA GLU A 403 -5.86 14.28 -9.41
C GLU A 403 -4.74 13.26 -9.18
N PHE A 404 -3.64 13.38 -9.93
CA PHE A 404 -2.44 12.58 -9.72
C PHE A 404 -1.87 12.73 -8.31
N ALA A 405 -1.70 13.98 -7.84
CA ALA A 405 -1.16 14.23 -6.52
C ALA A 405 -2.06 13.67 -5.42
N LEU A 406 -3.38 13.81 -5.57
CA LEU A 406 -4.35 13.31 -4.60
C LEU A 406 -4.40 11.78 -4.55
N MET A 407 -4.37 11.09 -5.70
CA MET A 407 -4.24 9.61 -5.73
C MET A 407 -2.97 9.16 -4.98
N SER A 408 -1.84 9.83 -5.22
CA SER A 408 -0.56 9.50 -4.58
C SER A 408 -0.59 9.71 -3.06
N ILE A 409 -1.15 10.83 -2.60
CA ILE A 409 -1.26 11.14 -1.16
C ILE A 409 -2.22 10.16 -0.48
N LEU A 410 -3.36 9.85 -1.13
CA LEU A 410 -4.33 8.89 -0.62
C LEU A 410 -3.69 7.50 -0.47
N ALA A 411 -2.96 7.03 -1.48
CA ALA A 411 -2.23 5.77 -1.40
C ALA A 411 -1.26 5.74 -0.20
N LEU A 412 -0.42 6.77 -0.04
CA LEU A 412 0.51 6.87 1.09
C LEU A 412 -0.23 6.87 2.43
N SER A 413 -1.34 7.61 2.53
CA SER A 413 -2.14 7.67 3.76
C SER A 413 -2.85 6.36 4.09
N SER A 414 -3.19 5.55 3.09
CA SER A 414 -3.77 4.21 3.23
C SER A 414 -2.72 3.12 3.44
N GLY A 415 -1.47 3.50 3.75
CA GLY A 415 -0.41 2.60 4.17
C GLY A 415 0.51 2.13 3.05
N ALA A 416 0.41 2.69 1.84
CA ALA A 416 1.41 2.43 0.82
C ALA A 416 2.75 3.08 1.19
N THR A 417 3.85 2.38 0.92
CA THR A 417 5.22 2.90 1.13
C THR A 417 6.01 2.99 -0.18
N GLY A 418 5.30 3.02 -1.30
CA GLY A 418 5.87 3.39 -2.58
C GLY A 418 4.82 3.73 -3.61
N ILE A 419 5.16 4.66 -4.48
CA ILE A 419 4.33 5.17 -5.59
C ILE A 419 5.13 5.04 -6.87
N THR A 420 4.62 4.22 -7.79
CA THR A 420 5.27 3.92 -9.08
C THR A 420 4.25 4.10 -10.20
N PRO A 421 3.97 5.34 -10.67
CA PRO A 421 2.91 5.56 -11.63
C PRO A 421 3.21 4.94 -12.99
N TRP A 422 2.13 4.53 -13.67
CA TRP A 422 2.17 4.15 -15.09
C TRP A 422 1.80 5.35 -15.95
N ILE A 423 2.66 5.90 -16.81
CA ILE A 423 4.07 5.58 -17.09
C ILE A 423 4.78 6.85 -17.58
N ALA A 424 6.09 6.97 -17.36
CA ALA A 424 6.93 8.01 -17.93
C ALA A 424 7.41 7.66 -19.36
N PRO A 425 7.48 8.65 -20.28
CA PRO A 425 7.11 10.06 -20.10
C PRO A 425 5.58 10.25 -19.99
N THR A 426 5.18 11.25 -19.20
CA THR A 426 3.78 11.64 -18.97
C THR A 426 3.55 13.12 -19.33
N THR A 427 2.39 13.69 -18.99
CA THR A 427 2.07 15.09 -19.27
C THR A 427 2.86 16.02 -18.35
N PRO A 428 3.17 17.27 -18.79
CA PRO A 428 3.88 18.24 -17.96
C PRO A 428 3.22 18.51 -16.61
N GLU A 429 1.88 18.54 -16.54
CA GLU A 429 1.17 18.78 -15.27
C GLU A 429 1.35 17.64 -14.26
N ILE A 430 1.36 16.39 -14.74
CA ILE A 430 1.61 15.22 -13.90
C ILE A 430 3.08 15.20 -13.46
N ASP A 431 4.00 15.47 -14.39
CA ASP A 431 5.44 15.57 -14.10
C ASP A 431 5.75 16.63 -13.05
N ASP A 432 5.11 17.80 -13.12
CA ASP A 432 5.29 18.88 -12.14
C ASP A 432 4.74 18.49 -10.76
N ALA A 433 3.59 17.79 -10.72
CA ALA A 433 3.00 17.29 -9.49
C ALA A 433 3.86 16.18 -8.86
N ALA A 434 4.33 15.23 -9.67
CA ALA A 434 5.24 14.17 -9.26
C ALA A 434 6.56 14.71 -8.73
N THR A 435 7.13 15.73 -9.38
CA THR A 435 8.36 16.40 -8.93
C THR A 435 8.19 17.00 -7.52
N LYS A 436 7.05 17.66 -7.25
CA LYS A 436 6.75 18.23 -5.92
C LYS A 436 6.63 17.14 -4.86
N LEU A 437 5.91 16.06 -5.17
CA LEU A 437 5.75 14.92 -4.27
C LEU A 437 7.08 14.21 -4.00
N ALA A 438 7.85 13.89 -5.03
CA ALA A 438 9.14 13.23 -4.92
C ALA A 438 10.10 13.99 -3.99
N LYS A 439 10.17 15.32 -4.12
CA LYS A 439 10.98 16.18 -3.22
C LYS A 439 10.48 16.20 -1.77
N MET A 440 9.23 15.86 -1.52
CA MET A 440 8.67 15.73 -0.16
C MET A 440 8.92 14.34 0.45
N VAL A 441 9.13 13.30 -0.36
CA VAL A 441 9.25 11.90 0.10
C VAL A 441 10.27 11.70 1.23
N PRO A 442 11.49 12.29 1.20
CA PRO A 442 12.43 12.12 2.30
C PRO A 442 11.87 12.58 3.65
N ARG A 443 11.15 13.71 3.68
CA ARG A 443 10.52 14.23 4.91
C ARG A 443 9.30 13.41 5.31
N LEU A 444 8.55 12.90 4.34
CA LEU A 444 7.42 11.99 4.62
C LEU A 444 7.93 10.68 5.22
N ALA A 445 9.05 10.14 4.75
CA ALA A 445 9.65 8.93 5.29
C ALA A 445 10.09 9.10 6.75
N GLU A 446 10.72 10.22 7.10
CA GLU A 446 11.09 10.54 8.49
C GLU A 446 9.88 10.53 9.44
N TYR A 447 8.72 10.98 8.97
CA TYR A 447 7.50 11.03 9.76
C TYR A 447 6.72 9.70 9.73
N MET A 448 6.37 9.19 8.55
CA MET A 448 5.53 8.00 8.38
C MET A 448 6.19 6.72 8.87
N LEU A 449 7.51 6.64 8.76
CA LEU A 449 8.28 5.43 9.09
C LEU A 449 9.05 5.58 10.42
N HIS A 450 8.77 6.64 11.19
CA HIS A 450 9.40 6.83 12.49
C HIS A 450 9.09 5.64 13.42
N PRO A 451 10.05 5.12 14.20
CA PRO A 451 9.83 3.98 15.09
C PRO A 451 8.70 4.15 16.13
N SER A 452 8.37 5.40 16.50
CA SER A 452 7.28 5.70 17.43
C SER A 452 5.90 5.70 16.78
N VAL A 453 5.82 5.80 15.44
CA VAL A 453 4.54 5.83 14.75
C VAL A 453 3.94 4.43 14.81
N LYS A 454 2.81 4.34 15.52
CA LYS A 454 1.93 3.18 15.48
C LYS A 454 0.86 3.47 14.45
N VAL A 455 1.01 2.90 13.25
CA VAL A 455 -0.08 2.87 12.28
C VAL A 455 -1.00 1.72 12.68
N ASP A 456 -1.96 2.01 13.56
CA ASP A 456 -3.14 1.16 13.65
C ASP A 456 -4.00 1.45 12.44
N ARG A 457 -4.02 0.50 11.49
CA ARG A 457 -4.89 0.60 10.31
C ARG A 457 -6.33 0.65 10.84
N PRO A 458 -7.07 1.76 10.70
CA PRO A 458 -8.43 1.80 11.20
C PRO A 458 -9.22 0.69 10.51
N VAL A 459 -9.76 -0.23 11.31
CA VAL A 459 -10.82 -1.11 10.83
C VAL A 459 -12.00 -0.20 10.53
N VAL A 460 -12.29 0.03 9.25
CA VAL A 460 -13.55 0.65 8.85
C VAL A 460 -14.65 -0.24 9.39
N ARG A 461 -15.21 0.13 10.54
CA ARG A 461 -16.45 -0.48 11.04
C ARG A 461 -17.52 -0.02 10.08
N THR A 462 -18.02 -0.93 9.25
CA THR A 462 -19.37 -0.80 8.72
C THR A 462 -20.29 -0.78 9.93
N LEU A 463 -20.62 0.41 10.42
CA LEU A 463 -21.73 0.59 11.35
C LEU A 463 -22.96 0.07 10.60
N GLY A 464 -23.48 -1.07 11.05
CA GLY A 464 -24.70 -1.64 10.49
C GLY A 464 -25.79 -0.58 10.47
N GLY A 465 -26.35 -0.32 9.28
CA GLY A 465 -27.71 0.19 9.10
C GLY A 465 -28.08 1.51 9.79
N HIS A 466 -27.16 2.42 10.07
CA HIS A 466 -27.51 3.75 10.58
C HIS A 466 -27.31 4.84 9.53
N ILE A 467 -28.45 5.33 9.04
CA ILE A 467 -28.58 6.53 8.22
C ILE A 467 -27.95 7.70 8.99
N CYS A 468 -26.89 8.31 8.44
CA CYS A 468 -26.40 9.61 8.92
C CYS A 468 -27.44 10.69 8.54
N PRO A 469 -28.06 11.41 9.50
CA PRO A 469 -28.95 12.51 9.18
C PRO A 469 -28.13 13.79 9.13
N PHE A 470 -27.43 14.04 8.02
CA PHE A 470 -26.85 15.37 7.80
C PHE A 470 -27.08 15.79 6.35
N ASN A 471 -28.03 16.72 6.20
CA ASN A 471 -28.19 17.51 4.99
C ASN A 471 -26.97 18.44 4.81
N GLN A 472 -26.74 18.76 3.55
CA GLN A 472 -25.74 19.67 2.96
C GLN A 472 -25.06 20.70 3.87
N GLU A 473 -23.76 20.86 3.61
CA GLU A 473 -22.89 21.97 4.02
C GLU A 473 -22.63 22.10 5.53
N GLN A 474 -21.53 21.50 6.01
CA GLN A 474 -20.60 22.10 6.98
C GLN A 474 -19.47 21.11 7.34
N LEU A 475 -18.25 21.41 6.89
CA LEU A 475 -17.01 20.81 7.42
C LEU A 475 -16.72 21.47 8.78
N TYR A 476 -17.06 20.81 9.89
CA TYR A 476 -16.55 21.16 11.21
C TYR A 476 -16.00 19.91 11.90
N GLY A 477 -14.70 19.94 12.22
CA GLY A 477 -14.10 19.02 13.17
C GLY A 477 -14.65 19.29 14.56
N ARG A 478 -15.24 18.28 15.20
CA ARG A 478 -15.65 18.32 16.60
C ARG A 478 -14.69 17.49 17.42
N ALA A 479 -14.02 18.14 18.37
CA ALA A 479 -13.39 17.46 19.49
C ALA A 479 -14.49 17.01 20.46
N LEU A 480 -14.57 15.72 20.75
CA LEU A 480 -15.35 15.21 21.88
C LEU A 480 -14.48 15.36 23.13
N THR A 481 -14.88 16.25 24.03
CA THR A 481 -14.43 16.23 25.43
C THR A 481 -15.64 15.92 26.30
N ASP A 482 -15.38 15.16 27.36
CA ASP A 482 -16.32 14.62 28.34
C ASP A 482 -17.41 15.59 28.81
N GLY A 483 -18.54 14.99 29.16
CA GLY A 483 -19.84 15.65 29.27
C GLY A 483 -19.88 16.95 30.09
N GLN A 484 -20.39 18.00 29.44
CA GLN A 484 -21.19 19.04 30.07
C GLN A 484 -22.08 19.69 28.99
N GLN A 485 -23.40 19.57 29.15
CA GLN A 485 -24.35 20.35 28.36
C GLN A 485 -24.25 21.82 28.78
N LEU A 486 -24.03 22.72 27.82
CA LEU A 486 -24.29 24.15 27.96
C LEU A 486 -25.36 24.57 26.95
N PRO A 487 -26.27 25.49 27.32
CA PRO A 487 -27.55 25.67 26.65
C PRO A 487 -27.41 26.47 25.33
N LEU A 488 -28.23 26.09 24.36
CA LEU A 488 -28.47 26.82 23.12
C LEU A 488 -28.96 28.24 23.42
N MET A 489 -28.25 29.24 22.92
CA MET A 489 -28.71 30.63 22.85
C MET A 489 -29.18 30.88 21.42
N SER A 490 -30.49 31.11 21.27
CA SER A 490 -31.15 31.48 20.02
C SER A 490 -30.86 32.95 19.66
N ILE A 491 -30.73 33.24 18.37
CA ILE A 491 -30.77 34.61 17.81
C ILE A 491 -31.77 34.59 16.63
N PRO A 492 -32.60 35.65 16.47
CA PRO A 492 -33.87 35.60 15.75
C PRO A 492 -33.75 35.79 14.24
N ASP A 493 -34.82 35.37 13.56
CA ASP A 493 -35.15 35.62 12.16
C ASP A 493 -35.29 37.11 11.80
N ASP A 494 -35.19 37.36 10.49
CA ASP A 494 -35.43 38.59 9.71
C ASP A 494 -34.25 39.57 9.52
N GLU A 495 -33.67 39.54 8.31
CA GLU A 495 -33.79 40.67 7.37
C GLU A 495 -33.51 40.22 5.92
N ASP A 496 -34.50 40.50 5.07
CA ASP A 496 -34.56 40.30 3.61
C ASP A 496 -33.69 41.34 2.89
N LEU A 497 -32.84 40.91 1.97
CA LEU A 497 -32.35 41.76 0.86
C LEU A 497 -32.08 40.92 -0.39
N SER A 498 -33.17 40.62 -1.07
CA SER A 498 -33.22 40.42 -2.51
C SER A 498 -32.51 41.56 -3.27
N SER A 499 -31.35 41.29 -3.90
CA SER A 499 -31.03 41.76 -5.26
C SER A 499 -29.67 41.27 -5.78
N VAL A 500 -29.66 40.91 -7.07
CA VAL A 500 -28.53 40.86 -8.02
C VAL A 500 -27.77 39.52 -8.20
N MET A 501 -28.11 38.89 -9.34
CA MET A 501 -27.30 38.05 -10.26
C MET A 501 -27.16 36.53 -10.07
N GLU A 502 -27.37 35.85 -11.21
CA GLU A 502 -27.24 34.43 -11.50
C GLU A 502 -25.89 33.79 -11.12
N PRO A 503 -25.84 32.45 -10.95
CA PRO A 503 -24.70 31.73 -10.40
C PRO A 503 -23.70 31.37 -11.51
N THR A 504 -22.46 31.83 -11.42
CA THR A 504 -21.35 31.15 -12.11
C THR A 504 -20.08 31.10 -11.27
N ARG A 505 -19.74 29.86 -10.89
CA ARG A 505 -18.40 29.27 -10.75
C ARG A 505 -17.31 30.13 -10.07
N ASN A 506 -16.92 29.73 -8.87
CA ASN A 506 -15.53 29.34 -8.51
C ASN A 506 -15.34 29.41 -6.99
N HIS A 507 -14.64 28.40 -6.46
CA HIS A 507 -13.86 28.34 -5.20
C HIS A 507 -14.23 27.17 -4.29
N GLU A 508 -13.75 25.98 -4.64
CA GLU A 508 -13.42 24.98 -3.61
C GLU A 508 -11.99 25.27 -3.14
N GLN A 509 -11.87 25.83 -1.93
CA GLN A 509 -10.62 25.84 -1.17
C GLN A 509 -10.52 24.49 -0.45
N ILE A 510 -9.63 23.62 -0.92
CA ILE A 510 -9.36 22.35 -0.26
C ILE A 510 -8.36 22.61 0.87
N VAL A 511 -8.76 22.26 2.09
CA VAL A 511 -7.90 22.25 3.27
C VAL A 511 -7.86 20.81 3.77
N ALA A 512 -6.74 20.11 3.57
CA ALA A 512 -6.48 18.87 4.30
C ALA A 512 -5.75 19.25 5.59
N VAL A 513 -6.33 18.86 6.72
CA VAL A 513 -5.76 19.10 8.06
C VAL A 513 -5.33 17.77 8.64
N THR A 514 -4.03 17.62 8.88
CA THR A 514 -3.51 16.53 9.72
C THR A 514 -2.96 17.14 11.00
N TYR A 515 -3.38 16.59 12.13
CA TYR A 515 -2.89 16.98 13.45
C TYR A 515 -2.03 15.86 14.01
N THR A 516 -0.83 16.21 14.48
CA THR A 516 0.10 15.26 15.07
C THR A 516 0.35 15.67 16.51
N ALA A 517 -0.26 14.95 17.45
CA ALA A 517 -0.33 15.35 18.85
C ALA A 517 1.03 15.33 19.56
N GLU A 518 2.02 14.57 19.06
CA GLU A 518 3.35 14.45 19.67
C GLU A 518 4.33 15.58 19.26
N SER A 519 4.05 16.34 18.18
CA SER A 519 4.98 17.38 17.70
C SER A 519 4.44 18.80 17.80
N GLY A 520 3.15 18.98 18.12
CA GLY A 520 2.49 20.30 18.12
C GLY A 520 2.38 20.92 16.72
N ILE A 521 2.62 20.15 15.66
CA ILE A 521 2.58 20.61 14.26
C ILE A 521 1.24 20.25 13.63
N LEU A 522 0.56 21.29 13.16
CA LEU A 522 -0.62 21.24 12.30
C LEU A 522 -0.14 21.29 10.84
N LEU A 523 -0.30 20.20 10.09
CA LEU A 523 -0.08 20.21 8.65
C LEU A 523 -1.37 20.65 7.96
N ILE A 524 -1.39 21.91 7.53
CA ILE A 524 -2.45 22.48 6.69
C ILE A 524 -1.95 22.44 5.24
N PHE A 525 -2.57 21.61 4.41
CA PHE A 525 -2.41 21.72 2.96
C PHE A 525 -3.34 22.82 2.48
N ALA A 526 -2.82 24.04 2.36
CA ALA A 526 -3.50 25.15 1.72
C ALA A 526 -2.87 25.43 0.36
N ASN A 527 -3.70 25.67 -0.65
CA ASN A 527 -3.24 26.13 -1.95
C ASN A 527 -2.67 27.55 -1.81
N LEU A 528 -1.34 27.71 -1.91
CA LEU A 528 -0.67 29.00 -1.75
C LEU A 528 -0.87 29.95 -2.93
N ASP A 529 -1.44 29.49 -4.05
CA ASP A 529 -1.66 30.33 -5.24
C ASP A 529 -2.91 31.21 -5.14
N THR A 530 -3.78 31.00 -4.13
CA THR A 530 -5.00 31.83 -3.92
C THR A 530 -5.14 32.40 -2.51
N ALA A 531 -4.15 32.22 -1.62
CA ALA A 531 -4.22 32.77 -0.27
C ALA A 531 -3.97 34.31 -0.29
N PRO A 532 -4.86 35.15 0.28
CA PRO A 532 -4.52 36.54 0.52
C PRO A 532 -3.27 36.62 1.41
N ARG A 533 -2.37 37.57 1.12
CA ARG A 533 -1.03 37.72 1.73
C ARG A 533 -1.00 37.89 3.27
N ASN A 534 -2.13 37.84 3.96
CA ASN A 534 -2.24 37.93 5.41
C ASN A 534 -3.25 36.88 5.93
N VAL A 535 -2.79 35.65 6.15
CA VAL A 535 -3.55 34.68 6.97
C VAL A 535 -3.12 34.89 8.42
N SER A 536 -3.96 35.56 9.21
CA SER A 536 -3.80 35.69 10.65
C SER A 536 -4.57 34.56 11.34
N ILE A 537 -3.86 33.53 11.80
CA ILE A 537 -4.42 32.48 12.65
C ILE A 537 -4.43 32.99 14.10
N ARG A 538 -5.61 33.30 14.66
CA ARG A 538 -5.75 33.63 16.09
C ARG A 538 -6.12 32.37 16.87
N PHE A 539 -5.29 32.01 17.84
CA PHE A 539 -5.64 31.04 18.87
C PHE A 539 -6.45 31.75 19.96
N GLY A 540 -7.62 31.19 20.32
CA GLY A 540 -8.43 31.68 21.43
C GLY A 540 -7.71 31.51 22.77
N PRO A 541 -8.00 32.35 23.78
CA PRO A 541 -7.29 32.32 25.05
C PRO A 541 -7.71 31.10 25.88
N LEU A 542 -6.76 30.21 26.17
CA LEU A 542 -6.87 29.30 27.30
C LEU A 542 -6.62 30.11 28.59
N PRO A 543 -7.48 29.99 29.62
CA PRO A 543 -7.28 30.73 30.86
C PRO A 543 -6.15 30.05 31.63
N PHE A 544 -4.96 30.65 31.61
CA PHE A 544 -4.11 30.98 32.76
C PHE A 544 -2.76 31.53 32.23
N MET A 545 -2.51 32.80 32.54
CA MET A 545 -1.26 33.52 32.27
C MET A 545 -0.09 32.92 33.08
N VAL A 546 1.12 32.85 32.52
CA VAL A 546 2.25 33.79 32.74
C VAL A 546 3.32 33.55 31.66
N SER A 547 3.88 34.64 31.13
CA SER A 547 4.94 34.69 30.13
C SER A 547 6.32 34.32 30.70
N THR A 548 7.14 33.61 29.93
CA THR A 548 8.51 34.01 29.50
C THR A 548 9.22 32.84 28.79
N THR A 549 10.12 33.21 27.90
CA THR A 549 11.07 32.44 27.09
C THR A 549 11.81 31.30 27.83
N GLN A 550 12.24 30.28 27.05
CA GLN A 550 13.25 29.22 27.28
C GLN A 550 12.84 27.80 27.75
N ALA A 551 13.37 26.84 26.97
CA ALA A 551 13.90 25.51 27.32
C ALA A 551 12.98 24.27 27.43
N LEU A 552 13.41 23.23 26.70
CA LEU A 552 13.45 21.77 26.96
C LEU A 552 12.65 21.20 28.15
N PHE A 553 11.97 20.06 27.91
CA PHE A 553 11.88 18.80 28.70
C PHE A 553 10.58 18.07 28.27
N ASN A 554 10.65 16.93 27.58
CA ASN A 554 10.70 15.56 28.11
C ASN A 554 9.77 15.30 29.31
N THR A 555 8.62 14.67 29.08
CA THR A 555 7.95 13.76 30.04
C THR A 555 7.02 12.79 29.30
N GLY A 556 7.39 11.50 29.35
CA GLY A 556 6.51 10.41 29.80
C GLY A 556 5.23 10.09 29.02
N ALA A 557 5.30 8.98 28.27
CA ALA A 557 4.29 7.93 28.10
C ALA A 557 2.81 8.34 28.16
N ASN A 558 2.14 8.36 27.00
CA ASN A 558 0.77 7.86 26.82
C ASN A 558 0.53 7.53 25.33
N MET A 559 0.03 6.32 25.05
CA MET A 559 -0.33 5.85 23.71
C MET A 559 -1.52 6.66 23.16
N LEU A 560 -1.47 7.07 21.89
CA LEU A 560 -2.57 7.76 21.21
C LEU A 560 -2.80 7.22 19.80
N HIS A 561 -4.07 6.88 19.51
CA HIS A 561 -4.58 6.37 18.24
C HIS A 561 -4.80 7.50 17.22
N LEU A 562 -4.49 7.25 15.95
CA LEU A 562 -4.93 8.04 14.80
C LEU A 562 -6.17 7.39 14.18
N GLU A 563 -7.31 8.08 14.17
CA GLU A 563 -8.50 7.71 13.40
C GLU A 563 -8.65 8.64 12.19
N PHE A 564 -8.76 8.06 10.99
CA PHE A 564 -9.25 8.75 9.81
C PHE A 564 -10.68 8.28 9.56
N MET A 565 -11.67 9.17 9.70
CA MET A 565 -13.08 8.88 9.43
C MET A 565 -13.45 9.39 8.02
N TYR A 566 -13.74 8.47 7.11
CA TYR A 566 -14.44 8.76 5.86
C TYR A 566 -15.88 8.26 5.97
N CYS A 567 -16.85 9.17 6.00
CA CYS A 567 -18.27 8.81 6.03
C CYS A 567 -18.82 8.70 4.60
N ARG A 568 -19.27 7.50 4.22
CA ARG A 568 -20.06 7.27 3.00
C ARG A 568 -21.55 7.24 3.37
N CYS A 569 -22.35 8.15 2.81
CA CYS A 569 -23.81 8.03 2.83
C CYS A 569 -24.27 7.14 1.68
N GLU A 570 -24.71 5.91 1.97
CA GLU A 570 -25.39 5.07 0.98
C GLU A 570 -26.82 5.58 0.75
N LYS A 571 -27.13 5.97 -0.49
CA LYS A 571 -28.51 6.23 -0.91
C LYS A 571 -29.17 4.88 -1.21
N GLN A 572 -29.90 4.31 -0.25
CA GLN A 572 -30.75 3.17 -0.55
C GLN A 572 -31.86 3.60 -1.52
N ARG A 573 -31.77 3.16 -2.79
CA ARG A 573 -32.93 3.15 -3.68
C ARG A 573 -33.84 2.01 -3.23
N ASN A 574 -34.82 2.33 -2.38
CA ASN A 574 -36.13 1.68 -2.20
C ASN A 574 -36.55 1.63 -0.72
N VAL A 575 -37.07 2.74 -0.18
CA VAL A 575 -38.09 2.66 0.87
C VAL A 575 -39.09 3.81 0.67
N VAL A 576 -40.35 3.43 0.44
CA VAL A 576 -41.51 4.31 0.42
C VAL A 576 -42.04 4.43 1.85
N SER A 577 -42.28 5.68 2.30
CA SER A 577 -43.02 6.08 3.52
C SER A 577 -42.35 5.70 4.85
N ARG A 578 -42.53 6.42 5.96
CA ARG A 578 -43.48 7.44 6.36
C ARG A 578 -42.82 8.25 7.49
N GLU A 579 -43.37 9.43 7.74
CA GLU A 579 -43.10 10.31 8.88
C GLU A 579 -42.94 9.56 10.20
N ASP A 580 -41.89 9.87 10.97
CA ASP A 580 -42.06 10.52 12.27
C ASP A 580 -40.69 10.72 12.97
N SER A 581 -40.45 11.99 13.32
CA SER A 581 -39.66 12.50 14.45
C SER A 581 -38.17 12.12 14.60
N CYS A 582 -37.32 13.15 14.42
CA CYS A 582 -36.16 13.43 15.29
C CYS A 582 -36.30 14.85 15.81
#